data_AF-A0A1E7MWS9-F1
#
_entry.id   AF-A0A1E7MWS9-F1
#
_cell.length_a   1.000
_cell.length_b   1.000
_cell.length_c   1.000
_cell.angle_alpha   90.00
_cell.angle_beta   90.00
_cell.angle_gamma   90.00
#
_symmetry.space_group_name_H-M   'P 1'
#
loop_
_entity.id
_entity.type
_entity.pdbx_description
1 polymer ?
#
loop_
_entity_poly.entity_id
_entity_poly.type
_entity_poly.pdbx_seq_one_letter_code
_entity_poly.pdbx_strand_id
1 'polypeptide(L)'
;MTGWAGVTWESWRDHGDIRARLNAGADPDAWGGGRPLHRAAEIGSPEVVAELAGRVSNVDALEYGTTALWGAVMEDQPDNARALVAAGADPWRPQLGGWSPGRLALAGPVPDLFPVPDQEPGLTAAEQATIQRGRQLVEALGRFHYEGTGLACIADIDAAEAIRRLDATPVDEEFVADFLDDPYEYDMDESLLIAGVTTVPGGCIVTQPWGYTPSTPGAMTRLTTGTFGYGLYANPKSGNQGSIVRNSTVEGWDLHPGGGPLPDDTPEEVLASYLYRHHAVAYACAFAGLRPTSARAVTGPADTWVRLPDLDYWEH
;
A
#
# COMPACT_ATOMS: atom_id res chain seq x y z
N MET A 1 -31.45 9.76 -10.34
CA MET A 1 -30.52 10.46 -9.43
C MET A 1 -30.67 9.79 -8.08
N THR A 2 -29.62 9.23 -7.49
CA THR A 2 -29.69 8.38 -6.30
C THR A 2 -29.91 9.14 -4.97
N GLY A 3 -30.13 10.46 -5.01
CA GLY A 3 -30.38 11.30 -3.83
C GLY A 3 -29.15 11.71 -3.02
N TRP A 4 -27.95 11.33 -3.47
CA TRP A 4 -26.66 11.61 -2.80
C TRP A 4 -25.88 12.78 -3.41
N ALA A 5 -26.56 13.74 -4.05
CA ALA A 5 -25.87 14.87 -4.67
C ALA A 5 -25.14 15.73 -3.62
N GLY A 6 -23.88 16.08 -3.88
CA GLY A 6 -23.08 16.92 -2.99
C GLY A 6 -22.63 16.26 -1.68
N VAL A 7 -22.72 14.92 -1.57
CA VAL A 7 -22.07 14.17 -0.49
C VAL A 7 -20.56 14.30 -0.64
N THR A 8 -19.89 14.67 0.45
CA THR A 8 -18.42 14.70 0.53
C THR A 8 -17.92 13.56 1.41
N TRP A 9 -16.61 13.44 1.56
CA TRP A 9 -16.00 12.50 2.51
C TRP A 9 -16.46 12.75 3.96
N GLU A 10 -16.66 14.01 4.34
CA GLU A 10 -17.09 14.40 5.69
C GLU A 10 -18.56 14.06 5.95
N SER A 11 -19.41 14.07 4.91
CA SER A 11 -20.83 13.71 5.04
C SER A 11 -21.04 12.33 5.63
N TRP A 12 -20.16 11.36 5.37
CA TRP A 12 -20.27 10.00 5.92
C TRP A 12 -20.06 9.91 7.43
N ARG A 13 -19.62 11.00 8.08
CA ARG A 13 -19.52 11.12 9.54
C ARG A 13 -20.65 11.95 10.15
N ASP A 14 -21.45 12.62 9.31
CA ASP A 14 -22.60 13.41 9.76
C ASP A 14 -23.88 12.55 9.69
N HIS A 15 -24.22 11.95 10.84
CA HIS A 15 -25.45 11.16 10.98
C HIS A 15 -26.72 11.95 10.65
N GLY A 16 -26.76 13.25 10.97
CA GLY A 16 -27.89 14.11 10.70
C GLY A 16 -28.10 14.33 9.20
N ASP A 17 -27.03 14.64 8.47
CA ASP A 17 -27.06 14.81 7.02
C ASP A 17 -27.48 13.51 6.31
N ILE A 18 -26.84 12.38 6.64
CA ILE A 18 -27.15 11.09 6.02
C ILE A 18 -28.60 10.68 6.30
N ARG A 19 -29.06 10.80 7.55
CA ARG A 19 -30.46 10.50 7.91
C ARG A 19 -31.44 11.39 7.16
N ALA A 20 -31.16 12.69 7.03
CA ALA A 20 -32.02 13.63 6.31
C ALA A 20 -32.13 13.26 4.83
N ARG A 21 -31.01 12.91 4.17
CA ARG A 21 -30.98 12.46 2.77
C ARG A 21 -31.78 11.19 2.56
N LEU A 22 -31.56 10.18 3.41
CA LEU A 22 -32.30 8.92 3.33
C LEU A 22 -33.80 9.14 3.57
N ASN A 23 -34.19 10.04 4.49
CA ASN A 23 -35.60 10.43 4.69
C ASN A 23 -36.20 11.18 3.49
N ALA A 24 -35.38 11.92 2.75
CA ALA A 24 -35.76 12.58 1.51
C ALA A 24 -35.80 11.63 0.29
N GLY A 25 -35.57 10.32 0.49
CA GLY A 25 -35.62 9.31 -0.56
C GLY A 25 -34.31 9.04 -1.28
N ALA A 26 -33.16 9.37 -0.68
CA ALA A 26 -31.88 8.86 -1.17
C ALA A 26 -31.84 7.33 -1.12
N ASP A 27 -31.26 6.72 -2.14
CA ASP A 27 -31.20 5.28 -2.32
C ASP A 27 -30.12 4.67 -1.42
N PRO A 28 -30.44 3.90 -0.38
CA PRO A 28 -29.44 3.32 0.53
C PRO A 28 -28.54 2.29 -0.16
N ASP A 29 -28.94 1.74 -1.30
CA ASP A 29 -28.24 0.67 -2.00
C ASP A 29 -27.32 1.19 -3.14
N ALA A 30 -27.44 2.45 -3.56
CA ALA A 30 -26.67 2.97 -4.70
C ALA A 30 -26.21 4.44 -4.55
N TRP A 31 -24.92 4.69 -4.78
CA TRP A 31 -24.33 6.04 -4.81
C TRP A 31 -23.17 6.13 -5.79
N GLY A 32 -23.22 7.05 -6.76
CA GLY A 32 -22.02 7.53 -7.46
C GLY A 32 -21.13 6.49 -8.15
N GLY A 33 -21.62 5.27 -8.39
CA GLY A 33 -20.85 4.14 -8.93
C GLY A 33 -20.60 2.99 -7.95
N GLY A 34 -20.98 3.15 -6.69
CA GLY A 34 -20.78 2.18 -5.61
C GLY A 34 -21.94 2.10 -4.61
N ARG A 35 -21.67 1.59 -3.41
CA ARG A 35 -22.67 1.42 -2.34
C ARG A 35 -22.43 2.37 -1.16
N PRO A 36 -23.46 3.12 -0.69
CA PRO A 36 -23.34 4.00 0.47
C PRO A 36 -22.79 3.30 1.73
N LEU A 37 -23.27 2.08 2.01
CA LEU A 37 -22.88 1.35 3.21
C LEU A 37 -21.40 0.98 3.22
N HIS A 38 -20.84 0.57 2.08
CA HIS A 38 -19.40 0.30 1.94
C HIS A 38 -18.58 1.55 2.25
N ARG A 39 -18.99 2.71 1.73
CA ARG A 39 -18.29 3.95 2.03
C ARG A 39 -18.36 4.35 3.50
N ALA A 40 -19.55 4.26 4.09
CA ALA A 40 -19.74 4.54 5.50
C ALA A 40 -18.90 3.61 6.39
N ALA A 41 -18.77 2.34 5.99
CA ALA A 41 -17.97 1.36 6.72
C ALA A 41 -16.48 1.72 6.77
N GLU A 42 -15.91 2.19 5.66
CA GLU A 42 -14.49 2.57 5.54
C GLU A 42 -14.13 3.87 6.29
N ILE A 43 -14.97 4.90 6.21
CA ILE A 43 -14.58 6.26 6.64
C ILE A 43 -15.61 6.99 7.49
N GLY A 44 -16.82 6.43 7.61
CA GLY A 44 -17.94 7.04 8.32
C GLY A 44 -17.92 6.79 9.83
N SER A 45 -19.03 7.13 10.48
CA SER A 45 -19.25 6.86 11.91
C SER A 45 -20.13 5.62 12.12
N PRO A 46 -20.06 4.95 13.30
CA PRO A 46 -20.89 3.79 13.59
C PRO A 46 -22.39 4.10 13.55
N GLU A 47 -22.80 5.33 13.86
CA GLU A 47 -24.19 5.78 13.77
C GLU A 47 -24.67 5.86 12.31
N VAL A 48 -23.82 6.36 11.40
CA VAL A 48 -24.11 6.38 9.96
C VAL A 48 -24.19 4.97 9.41
N VAL A 49 -23.26 4.10 9.80
CA VAL A 49 -23.26 2.68 9.43
C VAL A 49 -24.54 2.00 9.89
N ALA A 50 -24.94 2.18 11.15
CA ALA A 50 -26.18 1.61 11.68
C ALA A 50 -27.44 2.15 10.96
N GLU A 51 -27.46 3.44 10.65
CA GLU A 51 -28.56 4.08 9.91
C GLU A 51 -28.71 3.49 8.49
N LEU A 52 -27.59 3.33 7.77
CA LEU A 52 -27.59 2.75 6.43
C LEU A 52 -27.91 1.25 6.47
N ALA A 53 -27.30 0.50 7.39
CA ALA A 53 -27.52 -0.94 7.52
C ALA A 53 -28.99 -1.27 7.83
N GLY A 54 -29.70 -0.40 8.55
CA GLY A 54 -31.14 -0.54 8.79
C GLY A 54 -32.05 -0.21 7.60
N ARG A 55 -31.51 0.33 6.50
CA ARG A 55 -32.27 0.73 5.30
C ARG A 55 -31.90 -0.02 4.03
N VAL A 56 -30.71 -0.61 3.96
CA VAL A 56 -30.30 -1.42 2.80
C VAL A 56 -31.13 -2.70 2.69
N SER A 57 -31.29 -3.19 1.46
CA SER A 57 -31.94 -4.48 1.20
C SER A 57 -31.11 -5.68 1.65
N ASN A 58 -29.78 -5.55 1.69
CA ASN A 58 -28.85 -6.58 2.12
C ASN A 58 -27.55 -5.97 2.67
N VAL A 59 -27.26 -6.20 3.95
CA VAL A 59 -26.04 -5.72 4.63
C VAL A 59 -24.76 -6.36 4.08
N ASP A 60 -24.85 -7.60 3.58
CA ASP A 60 -23.75 -8.36 2.97
C ASP A 60 -23.77 -8.30 1.43
N ALA A 61 -24.38 -7.26 0.88
CA ALA A 61 -24.28 -7.01 -0.54
C ALA A 61 -22.81 -6.77 -0.93
N LEU A 62 -22.43 -7.26 -2.10
CA LEU A 62 -21.06 -7.15 -2.57
C LEU A 62 -20.85 -5.90 -3.42
N GLU A 63 -19.68 -5.29 -3.27
CA GLU A 63 -19.09 -4.29 -4.15
C GLU A 63 -17.67 -4.75 -4.48
N TYR A 64 -17.37 -4.89 -5.78
CA TYR A 64 -16.10 -5.46 -6.27
C TYR A 64 -15.69 -6.79 -5.59
N GLY A 65 -16.67 -7.64 -5.27
CA GLY A 65 -16.44 -8.94 -4.63
C GLY A 65 -16.36 -8.92 -3.11
N THR A 66 -16.50 -7.75 -2.47
CA THR A 66 -16.36 -7.61 -1.01
C THR A 66 -17.57 -6.99 -0.30
N THR A 67 -17.78 -7.30 0.98
CA THR A 67 -18.86 -6.72 1.79
C THR A 67 -18.43 -5.39 2.42
N ALA A 68 -19.39 -4.59 2.91
CA ALA A 68 -19.05 -3.39 3.68
C ALA A 68 -18.20 -3.73 4.93
N LEU A 69 -18.40 -4.91 5.52
CA LEU A 69 -17.63 -5.38 6.67
C LEU A 69 -16.16 -5.63 6.33
N TRP A 70 -15.86 -6.07 5.11
CA TRP A 70 -14.49 -6.15 4.62
C TRP A 70 -13.82 -4.78 4.63
N GLY A 71 -14.47 -3.76 4.05
CA GLY A 71 -13.94 -2.39 4.04
C GLY A 71 -13.68 -1.84 5.44
N ALA A 72 -14.61 -2.04 6.39
CA ALA A 72 -14.40 -1.63 7.79
C ALA A 72 -13.18 -2.31 8.44
N VAL A 73 -12.96 -3.61 8.18
CA VAL A 73 -11.79 -4.33 8.71
C VAL A 73 -10.50 -3.89 8.02
N MET A 74 -10.52 -3.69 6.69
CA MET A 74 -9.38 -3.19 5.93
C MET A 74 -8.94 -1.82 6.42
N GLU A 75 -9.86 -0.90 6.72
CA GLU A 75 -9.55 0.46 7.15
C GLU A 75 -9.42 0.63 8.69
N ASP A 76 -9.24 -0.47 9.43
CA ASP A 76 -9.17 -0.49 10.90
C ASP A 76 -10.29 0.31 11.60
N GLN A 77 -11.54 0.09 11.17
CA GLN A 77 -12.73 0.71 11.77
C GLN A 77 -13.49 -0.30 12.65
N PRO A 78 -13.00 -0.65 13.86
CA PRO A 78 -13.62 -1.68 14.68
C PRO A 78 -15.04 -1.33 15.12
N ASP A 79 -15.36 -0.06 15.36
CA ASP A 79 -16.70 0.34 15.77
C ASP A 79 -17.71 0.26 14.61
N ASN A 80 -17.29 0.61 13.40
CA ASN A 80 -18.11 0.42 12.18
C ASN A 80 -18.32 -1.08 11.92
N ALA A 81 -17.28 -1.90 12.09
CA ALA A 81 -17.37 -3.35 11.96
C ALA A 81 -18.35 -3.96 12.97
N ARG A 82 -18.33 -3.51 14.24
CA ARG A 82 -19.31 -3.92 15.25
C ARG A 82 -20.73 -3.50 14.88
N ALA A 83 -20.93 -2.30 14.35
CA ALA A 83 -22.23 -1.83 13.90
C ALA A 83 -22.80 -2.70 12.76
N LEU A 84 -21.96 -3.10 11.79
CA LEU A 84 -22.35 -4.01 10.71
C LEU A 84 -22.75 -5.40 11.21
N VAL A 85 -21.96 -5.98 12.13
CA VAL A 85 -22.30 -7.29 12.74
C VAL A 85 -23.58 -7.20 13.58
N ALA A 86 -23.79 -6.10 14.30
CA ALA A 86 -25.03 -5.86 15.03
C ALA A 86 -26.25 -5.75 14.08
N ALA A 87 -26.04 -5.32 12.84
CA ALA A 87 -27.04 -5.29 11.78
C ALA A 87 -27.16 -6.62 11.00
N GLY A 88 -26.41 -7.65 11.37
CA GLY A 88 -26.51 -9.00 10.80
C GLY A 88 -25.51 -9.34 9.70
N ALA A 89 -24.47 -8.53 9.48
CA ALA A 89 -23.38 -8.89 8.56
C ALA A 89 -22.62 -10.13 9.07
N ASP A 90 -22.27 -11.05 8.16
CA ASP A 90 -21.50 -12.26 8.47
C ASP A 90 -19.98 -11.99 8.42
N PRO A 91 -19.27 -11.96 9.57
CA PRO A 91 -17.81 -11.77 9.58
C PRO A 91 -17.03 -12.96 9.03
N TRP A 92 -17.60 -14.16 8.97
CA TRP A 92 -16.86 -15.38 8.63
C TRP A 92 -17.08 -15.87 7.20
N ARG A 93 -17.84 -15.12 6.40
CA ARG A 93 -18.02 -15.38 4.97
C ARG A 93 -16.70 -15.15 4.20
N PRO A 94 -16.15 -16.16 3.51
CA PRO A 94 -14.97 -16.00 2.68
C PRO A 94 -15.23 -15.05 1.50
N GLN A 95 -14.22 -14.23 1.18
CA GLN A 95 -14.20 -13.24 0.11
C GLN A 95 -12.92 -13.42 -0.71
N LEU A 96 -12.07 -12.40 -0.82
CA LEU A 96 -10.88 -12.42 -1.68
C LEU A 96 -9.82 -13.35 -1.12
N GLY A 97 -9.18 -14.14 -2.01
CA GLY A 97 -8.13 -15.10 -1.60
C GLY A 97 -8.59 -16.07 -0.50
N GLY A 98 -9.89 -16.32 -0.35
CA GLY A 98 -10.45 -17.16 0.73
C GLY A 98 -10.47 -16.51 2.12
N TRP A 99 -10.03 -15.26 2.27
CA TRP A 99 -10.10 -14.53 3.53
C TRP A 99 -11.52 -14.03 3.80
N SER A 100 -11.96 -14.13 5.05
CA SER A 100 -13.15 -13.43 5.54
C SER A 100 -12.75 -12.18 6.32
N PRO A 101 -13.64 -11.20 6.53
CA PRO A 101 -13.37 -10.06 7.41
C PRO A 101 -12.94 -10.49 8.82
N GLY A 102 -13.54 -11.55 9.36
CA GLY A 102 -13.21 -12.12 10.66
C GLY A 102 -11.81 -12.72 10.69
N ARG A 103 -11.42 -13.47 9.65
CA ARG A 103 -10.05 -14.01 9.54
C ARG A 103 -9.02 -12.90 9.40
N LEU A 104 -9.30 -11.86 8.59
CA LEU A 104 -8.42 -10.68 8.48
C LEU A 104 -8.26 -9.95 9.82
N ALA A 105 -9.34 -9.81 10.59
CA ALA A 105 -9.29 -9.18 11.91
C ALA A 105 -8.30 -9.87 12.85
N LEU A 106 -8.12 -11.20 12.76
CA LEU A 106 -7.09 -11.94 13.51
C LEU A 106 -5.66 -11.44 13.22
N ALA A 107 -5.41 -10.95 12.01
CA ALA A 107 -4.13 -10.37 11.60
C ALA A 107 -4.00 -8.88 11.96
N GLY A 108 -5.11 -8.25 12.37
CA GLY A 108 -5.23 -6.83 12.64
C GLY A 108 -4.86 -6.39 14.06
N PRO A 109 -5.06 -5.10 14.37
CA PRO A 109 -4.81 -4.55 15.71
C PRO A 109 -5.82 -5.02 16.77
N VAL A 110 -7.00 -5.51 16.36
CA VAL A 110 -8.08 -5.98 17.24
C VAL A 110 -8.41 -7.45 16.91
N PRO A 111 -7.57 -8.42 17.30
CA PRO A 111 -7.73 -9.83 16.92
C PRO A 111 -8.95 -10.52 17.53
N ASP A 112 -9.54 -9.95 18.58
CA ASP A 112 -10.77 -10.42 19.23
C ASP A 112 -12.01 -9.62 18.80
N LEU A 113 -11.95 -8.93 17.64
CA LEU A 113 -13.04 -8.10 17.14
C LEU A 113 -14.36 -8.86 17.00
N PHE A 114 -14.29 -10.16 16.63
CA PHE A 114 -15.44 -11.05 16.52
C PHE A 114 -15.19 -12.37 17.26
N PRO A 115 -16.24 -13.02 17.79
CA PRO A 115 -16.15 -14.39 18.26
C PRO A 115 -15.72 -15.32 17.12
N VAL A 116 -14.71 -16.15 17.39
CA VAL A 116 -14.16 -17.12 16.42
C VAL A 116 -14.97 -18.43 16.47
N PRO A 117 -15.55 -18.91 15.36
CA PRO A 117 -16.27 -20.17 15.30
C PRO A 117 -15.35 -21.37 15.52
N ASP A 118 -15.87 -22.45 16.10
CA ASP A 118 -15.09 -23.68 16.36
C ASP A 118 -14.48 -24.29 15.09
N GLN A 119 -15.08 -24.06 13.91
CA GLN A 119 -14.59 -24.59 12.64
C GLN A 119 -13.51 -23.71 12.00
N GLU A 120 -13.27 -22.50 12.50
CA GLU A 120 -12.24 -21.62 11.97
C GLU A 120 -10.85 -22.11 12.44
N PRO A 121 -9.97 -22.55 11.53
CA PRO A 121 -8.65 -23.08 11.90
C PRO A 121 -7.70 -22.01 12.46
N GLY A 122 -8.06 -20.73 12.33
CA GLY A 122 -7.23 -19.60 12.72
C GLY A 122 -6.04 -19.41 11.78
N LEU A 123 -5.12 -18.52 12.21
CA LEU A 123 -3.91 -18.21 11.45
C LEU A 123 -2.87 -19.32 11.61
N THR A 124 -2.32 -19.78 10.50
CA THR A 124 -1.18 -20.69 10.42
C THR A 124 0.08 -20.05 11.00
N ALA A 125 1.06 -20.87 11.39
CA ALA A 125 2.35 -20.38 11.87
C ALA A 125 3.08 -19.50 10.84
N ALA A 126 2.93 -19.80 9.54
CA ALA A 126 3.51 -19.02 8.46
C ALA A 126 2.86 -17.63 8.36
N GLU A 127 1.52 -17.56 8.41
CA GLU A 127 0.78 -16.29 8.43
C GLU A 127 1.16 -15.46 9.66
N GLN A 128 1.22 -16.06 10.85
CA GLN A 128 1.64 -15.39 12.08
C GLN A 128 3.06 -14.80 11.96
N ALA A 129 4.00 -15.56 11.40
CA ALA A 129 5.36 -15.08 11.15
C ALA A 129 5.39 -13.95 10.10
N THR A 130 4.52 -13.99 9.09
CA THR A 130 4.36 -12.89 8.11
C THR A 130 3.80 -11.64 8.76
N ILE A 131 2.78 -11.76 9.60
CA ILE A 131 2.17 -10.65 10.34
C ILE A 131 3.18 -9.99 11.27
N GLN A 132 3.95 -10.78 12.03
CA GLN A 132 4.98 -10.26 12.92
C GLN A 132 6.05 -9.47 12.15
N ARG A 133 6.55 -10.03 11.04
CA ARG A 133 7.55 -9.36 10.19
C ARG A 133 6.98 -8.09 9.55
N GLY A 134 5.75 -8.14 9.06
CA GLY A 134 5.10 -6.98 8.43
C GLY A 134 4.93 -5.83 9.41
N ARG A 135 4.49 -6.10 10.65
CA ARG A 135 4.39 -5.08 11.71
C ARG A 135 5.73 -4.46 12.05
N GLN A 136 6.76 -5.29 12.23
CA GLN A 136 8.13 -4.82 12.49
C GLN A 136 8.65 -3.92 11.35
N LEU A 137 8.36 -4.30 10.10
CA LEU A 137 8.80 -3.54 8.93
C LEU A 137 8.08 -2.19 8.83
N VAL A 138 6.75 -2.18 9.01
CA VAL A 138 5.95 -0.94 9.01
C VAL A 138 6.39 -0.01 10.15
N GLU A 139 6.65 -0.56 11.34
CA GLU A 139 7.15 0.20 12.48
C GLU A 139 8.55 0.79 12.22
N ALA A 140 9.47 -0.02 11.70
CA ALA A 140 10.84 0.41 11.39
C ALA A 140 10.88 1.53 10.34
N LEU A 141 10.05 1.43 9.30
CA LEU A 141 9.97 2.45 8.25
C LEU A 141 9.18 3.69 8.71
N GLY A 142 8.20 3.53 9.59
CA GLY A 142 7.37 4.64 10.07
C GLY A 142 6.54 5.30 8.95
N ARG A 143 6.21 6.58 9.15
CA ARG A 143 5.48 7.40 8.17
C ARG A 143 6.34 8.58 7.76
N PHE A 144 6.43 8.80 6.45
CA PHE A 144 7.20 9.89 5.84
C PHE A 144 6.52 10.31 4.54
N HIS A 145 6.82 11.51 4.07
CA HIS A 145 6.40 12.00 2.76
C HIS A 145 7.47 11.64 1.74
N TYR A 146 7.06 11.07 0.60
CA TYR A 146 7.95 10.59 -0.46
C TYR A 146 7.33 10.77 -1.84
N GLU A 147 6.41 11.73 -1.99
CA GLU A 147 5.77 12.00 -3.27
C GLU A 147 6.83 12.48 -4.29
N GLY A 148 6.79 11.93 -5.50
CA GLY A 148 7.83 12.13 -6.51
C GLY A 148 9.05 11.22 -6.39
N THR A 149 9.15 10.40 -5.34
CA THR A 149 10.28 9.48 -5.14
C THR A 149 10.11 8.19 -5.94
N GLY A 150 11.14 7.85 -6.71
CA GLY A 150 11.36 6.55 -7.33
C GLY A 150 12.29 5.70 -6.48
N LEU A 151 11.98 4.42 -6.33
CA LEU A 151 12.83 3.49 -5.61
C LEU A 151 12.80 2.08 -6.20
N ALA A 152 13.85 1.34 -5.91
CA ALA A 152 13.99 -0.07 -6.22
C ALA A 152 14.43 -0.83 -4.97
N CYS A 153 13.63 -1.82 -4.56
CA CYS A 153 13.98 -2.78 -3.52
C CYS A 153 14.51 -4.05 -4.19
N ILE A 154 15.81 -4.34 -4.05
CA ILE A 154 16.46 -5.44 -4.78
C ILE A 154 17.00 -6.48 -3.80
N ALA A 155 16.63 -7.74 -4.01
CA ALA A 155 17.05 -8.85 -3.18
C ALA A 155 18.52 -9.26 -3.43
N ASP A 156 19.17 -9.75 -2.38
CA ASP A 156 20.42 -10.51 -2.42
C ASP A 156 21.66 -9.82 -3.01
N ILE A 157 21.62 -8.50 -3.23
CA ILE A 157 22.78 -7.69 -3.62
C ILE A 157 22.96 -6.52 -2.65
N ASP A 158 24.21 -6.08 -2.47
CA ASP A 158 24.52 -4.88 -1.67
C ASP A 158 24.56 -3.61 -2.53
N ALA A 159 24.78 -2.47 -1.88
CA ALA A 159 24.88 -1.19 -2.55
C ALA A 159 26.00 -1.15 -3.60
N ALA A 160 27.15 -1.78 -3.35
CA ALA A 160 28.29 -1.76 -4.28
C ALA A 160 27.95 -2.49 -5.58
N GLU A 161 27.30 -3.65 -5.50
CA GLU A 161 26.85 -4.40 -6.67
C GLU A 161 25.72 -3.67 -7.41
N ALA A 162 24.79 -3.02 -6.70
CA ALA A 162 23.75 -2.20 -7.32
C ALA A 162 24.34 -1.02 -8.12
N ILE A 163 25.30 -0.29 -7.53
CA ILE A 163 26.00 0.82 -8.19
C ILE A 163 26.72 0.32 -9.45
N ARG A 164 27.42 -0.82 -9.35
CA ARG A 164 28.11 -1.43 -10.50
C ARG A 164 27.14 -1.83 -11.61
N ARG A 165 25.96 -2.37 -11.29
CA ARG A 165 24.94 -2.78 -12.27
C ARG A 165 24.30 -1.58 -12.97
N LEU A 166 24.15 -0.48 -12.25
CA LEU A 166 23.59 0.77 -12.78
C LEU A 166 24.61 1.61 -13.56
N ASP A 167 25.89 1.23 -13.57
CA ASP A 167 27.00 2.04 -14.08
C ASP A 167 26.98 3.48 -13.48
N ALA A 168 26.62 3.57 -12.21
CA ALA A 168 26.45 4.84 -11.51
C ALA A 168 27.77 5.31 -10.89
N THR A 169 27.97 6.62 -10.87
CA THR A 169 29.22 7.22 -10.35
C THR A 169 28.99 7.84 -8.97
N PRO A 170 29.83 7.57 -7.96
CA PRO A 170 29.71 8.21 -6.64
C PRO A 170 29.76 9.73 -6.74
N VAL A 171 28.92 10.39 -5.93
CA VAL A 171 28.86 11.85 -5.82
C VAL A 171 29.49 12.26 -4.50
N ASP A 172 30.15 13.41 -4.50
CA ASP A 172 30.79 13.97 -3.31
C ASP A 172 29.76 14.32 -2.22
N GLU A 173 30.09 14.02 -0.95
CA GLU A 173 29.18 14.23 0.18
C GLU A 173 28.88 15.72 0.44
N GLU A 174 29.84 16.62 0.17
CA GLU A 174 29.66 18.07 0.35
C GLU A 174 28.65 18.60 -0.68
N PHE A 175 28.80 18.17 -1.94
CA PHE A 175 27.81 18.47 -2.99
C PHE A 175 26.41 17.99 -2.62
N VAL A 176 26.29 16.77 -2.07
CA VAL A 176 24.98 16.22 -1.69
C VAL A 176 24.38 16.98 -0.52
N ALA A 177 25.18 17.36 0.47
CA ALA A 177 24.70 18.15 1.60
C ALA A 177 24.14 19.50 1.13
N ASP A 178 24.87 20.21 0.25
CA ASP A 178 24.43 21.48 -0.33
C ASP A 178 23.17 21.29 -1.20
N PHE A 179 23.15 20.25 -2.04
CA PHE A 179 22.03 19.93 -2.91
C PHE A 179 20.75 19.52 -2.16
N LEU A 180 20.88 18.81 -1.04
CA LEU A 180 19.74 18.46 -0.19
C LEU A 180 19.23 19.66 0.64
N ASP A 181 20.07 20.68 0.88
CA ASP A 181 19.68 21.91 1.58
C ASP A 181 18.89 22.86 0.67
N ASP A 182 19.32 23.06 -0.58
CA ASP A 182 18.56 23.81 -1.59
C ASP A 182 18.57 23.13 -2.99
N PRO A 183 17.68 22.15 -3.22
CA PRO A 183 17.64 21.43 -4.50
C PRO A 183 17.17 22.31 -5.68
N TYR A 184 16.58 23.49 -5.42
CA TYR A 184 16.07 24.39 -6.46
C TYR A 184 17.14 25.38 -6.98
N GLU A 185 18.29 25.47 -6.32
CA GLU A 185 19.44 26.25 -6.81
C GLU A 185 20.22 25.53 -7.92
N TYR A 186 20.00 24.22 -8.09
CA TYR A 186 20.66 23.39 -9.08
C TYR A 186 19.81 23.19 -10.33
N ASP A 187 20.47 22.89 -11.46
CA ASP A 187 19.77 22.52 -12.68
C ASP A 187 18.88 21.30 -12.42
N MET A 188 17.59 21.44 -12.74
CA MET A 188 16.60 20.38 -12.58
C MET A 188 17.07 19.09 -13.27
N ASP A 189 17.69 19.18 -14.45
CA ASP A 189 18.13 17.99 -15.19
C ASP A 189 19.28 17.26 -14.47
N GLU A 190 20.15 17.97 -13.75
CA GLU A 190 21.21 17.36 -12.94
C GLU A 190 20.67 16.79 -11.61
N SER A 191 19.73 17.50 -10.99
CA SER A 191 19.06 17.09 -9.75
C SER A 191 18.31 15.76 -9.91
N LEU A 192 17.76 15.53 -11.10
CA LEU A 192 16.99 14.35 -11.47
C LEU A 192 17.84 13.09 -11.63
N LEU A 193 19.18 13.16 -11.60
CA LEU A 193 20.05 11.98 -11.75
C LEU A 193 20.66 11.50 -10.43
N ILE A 194 20.41 12.19 -9.32
CA ILE A 194 20.99 11.85 -8.02
C ILE A 194 20.14 10.78 -7.32
N ALA A 195 20.77 9.66 -6.98
CA ALA A 195 20.16 8.57 -6.24
C ALA A 195 20.98 8.16 -5.02
N GLY A 196 20.31 7.81 -3.93
CA GLY A 196 20.90 7.17 -2.77
C GLY A 196 20.84 5.66 -2.91
N VAL A 197 21.93 4.96 -2.59
CA VAL A 197 21.98 3.49 -2.55
C VAL A 197 22.35 3.07 -1.13
N THR A 198 21.52 2.22 -0.53
CA THR A 198 21.71 1.76 0.86
C THR A 198 21.57 0.25 0.96
N THR A 199 22.55 -0.40 1.57
CA THR A 199 22.49 -1.83 1.89
C THR A 199 21.60 -2.03 3.11
N VAL A 200 20.69 -3.00 3.03
CA VAL A 200 19.80 -3.38 4.13
C VAL A 200 19.83 -4.91 4.28
N PRO A 201 19.48 -5.48 5.46
CA PRO A 201 19.44 -6.92 5.58
C PRO A 201 18.51 -7.56 4.52
N GLY A 202 19.06 -8.44 3.70
CA GLY A 202 18.36 -9.09 2.58
C GLY A 202 18.62 -8.50 1.19
N GLY A 203 19.30 -7.35 1.08
CA GLY A 203 19.62 -6.76 -0.22
C GLY A 203 19.94 -5.26 -0.15
N CYS A 204 19.42 -4.47 -1.07
CA CYS A 204 19.63 -3.03 -1.09
C CYS A 204 18.38 -2.26 -1.54
N ILE A 205 18.37 -0.96 -1.21
CA ILE A 205 17.38 -0.01 -1.67
C ILE A 205 18.11 1.09 -2.46
N VAL A 206 17.67 1.31 -3.70
CA VAL A 206 18.05 2.47 -4.51
C VAL A 206 16.90 3.46 -4.44
N THR A 207 17.15 4.71 -4.05
CA THR A 207 16.14 5.76 -3.94
C THR A 207 16.56 7.01 -4.69
N GLN A 208 15.61 7.65 -5.35
CA GLN A 208 15.80 8.87 -6.10
C GLN A 208 14.69 9.83 -5.66
N PRO A 209 14.98 10.83 -4.82
CA PRO A 209 13.95 11.65 -4.18
C PRO A 209 13.03 12.37 -5.16
N TRP A 210 13.58 12.84 -6.29
CA TRP A 210 12.88 13.68 -7.26
C TRP A 210 12.75 13.04 -8.65
N GLY A 211 12.94 11.74 -8.80
CA GLY A 211 12.87 11.07 -10.09
C GLY A 211 12.41 9.62 -9.97
N TYR A 212 12.18 8.97 -11.11
CA TYR A 212 11.65 7.60 -11.16
C TYR A 212 12.62 6.57 -11.76
N THR A 213 13.85 6.95 -12.11
CA THR A 213 14.87 6.12 -12.78
C THR A 213 15.06 4.76 -12.12
N PRO A 214 15.19 4.61 -10.78
CA PRO A 214 15.34 3.30 -10.14
C PRO A 214 14.19 2.33 -10.45
N SER A 215 12.97 2.85 -10.65
CA SER A 215 11.77 2.06 -10.92
C SER A 215 11.56 1.74 -12.41
N THR A 216 12.37 2.30 -13.31
CA THR A 216 12.22 2.09 -14.75
C THR A 216 12.57 0.65 -15.15
N PRO A 217 11.98 0.12 -16.24
CA PRO A 217 12.32 -1.20 -16.76
C PRO A 217 13.83 -1.35 -17.01
N GLY A 218 14.49 -0.35 -17.61
CA GLY A 218 15.94 -0.39 -17.87
C GLY A 218 16.77 -0.57 -16.59
N ALA A 219 16.52 0.25 -15.57
CA ALA A 219 17.21 0.13 -14.28
C ALA A 219 16.90 -1.19 -13.57
N MET A 220 15.62 -1.58 -13.52
CA MET A 220 15.19 -2.81 -12.86
C MET A 220 15.75 -4.06 -13.55
N THR A 221 15.83 -4.11 -14.88
CA THR A 221 16.44 -5.21 -15.62
C THR A 221 17.91 -5.38 -15.23
N ARG A 222 18.68 -4.28 -15.16
CA ARG A 222 20.09 -4.30 -14.75
C ARG A 222 20.23 -4.77 -13.31
N LEU A 223 19.48 -4.14 -12.39
CA LEU A 223 19.52 -4.42 -10.97
C LEU A 223 19.14 -5.87 -10.64
N THR A 224 18.19 -6.46 -11.36
CA THR A 224 17.65 -7.80 -11.05
C THR A 224 18.33 -8.95 -11.78
N THR A 225 19.47 -8.73 -12.45
CA THR A 225 20.23 -9.82 -13.11
C THR A 225 20.58 -10.93 -12.10
N GLY A 226 20.04 -12.14 -12.27
CA GLY A 226 20.26 -13.26 -11.35
C GLY A 226 19.62 -13.10 -9.96
N THR A 227 18.72 -12.13 -9.76
CA THR A 227 17.96 -11.90 -8.53
C THR A 227 16.55 -11.39 -8.86
N PHE A 228 15.86 -10.75 -7.94
CA PHE A 228 14.55 -10.13 -8.14
C PHE A 228 14.39 -8.86 -7.31
N GLY A 229 13.38 -8.08 -7.64
CA GLY A 229 13.10 -6.85 -6.92
C GLY A 229 11.74 -6.27 -7.23
N TYR A 230 11.43 -5.20 -6.51
CA TYR A 230 10.22 -4.41 -6.66
C TYR A 230 10.59 -2.97 -6.99
N GLY A 231 10.11 -2.47 -8.13
CA GLY A 231 10.21 -1.06 -8.49
C GLY A 231 8.99 -0.32 -7.97
N LEU A 232 9.17 0.90 -7.46
CA LEU A 232 8.10 1.75 -6.98
C LEU A 232 8.34 3.19 -7.41
N TYR A 233 7.34 3.82 -8.00
CA TYR A 233 7.29 5.26 -8.19
C TYR A 233 6.10 5.86 -7.46
N ALA A 234 6.36 6.77 -6.54
CA ALA A 234 5.35 7.54 -5.82
C ALA A 234 4.85 8.69 -6.69
N ASN A 235 4.06 8.39 -7.73
CA ASN A 235 3.68 9.36 -8.74
C ASN A 235 2.74 10.45 -8.17
N PRO A 236 3.12 11.74 -8.19
CA PRO A 236 2.27 12.83 -7.69
C PRO A 236 0.91 12.92 -8.38
N LYS A 237 0.80 12.42 -9.62
CA LYS A 237 -0.41 12.53 -10.42
C LYS A 237 -1.40 11.39 -10.19
N SER A 238 -0.92 10.17 -9.97
CA SER A 238 -1.75 8.95 -10.00
C SER A 238 -1.54 8.03 -8.80
N GLY A 239 -0.69 8.39 -7.85
CA GLY A 239 -0.38 7.58 -6.67
C GLY A 239 0.77 6.59 -6.91
N ASN A 240 0.92 5.63 -6.00
CA ASN A 240 2.02 4.67 -6.03
C ASN A 240 1.86 3.66 -7.18
N GLN A 241 2.87 3.57 -8.04
CA GLN A 241 2.94 2.62 -9.15
C GLN A 241 4.08 1.62 -8.91
N GLY A 242 3.80 0.34 -9.06
CA GLY A 242 4.72 -0.74 -8.76
C GLY A 242 5.04 -1.62 -9.96
N SER A 243 6.20 -2.27 -9.91
CA SER A 243 6.62 -3.29 -10.88
C SER A 243 7.35 -4.44 -10.19
N ILE A 244 7.15 -5.65 -10.71
CA ILE A 244 7.85 -6.85 -10.27
C ILE A 244 8.79 -7.27 -11.39
N VAL A 245 10.08 -7.41 -11.06
CA VAL A 245 11.10 -7.84 -12.02
C VAL A 245 11.92 -8.97 -11.42
N ARG A 246 12.03 -10.07 -12.17
CA ARG A 246 12.70 -11.31 -11.78
C ARG A 246 13.67 -11.73 -12.87
N ASN A 247 14.94 -11.89 -12.52
CA ASN A 247 16.01 -12.25 -13.44
C ASN A 247 15.95 -11.43 -14.74
N SER A 248 15.93 -10.10 -14.59
CA SER A 248 15.87 -9.13 -15.69
C SER A 248 14.56 -9.14 -16.52
N THR A 249 13.56 -9.91 -16.13
CA THR A 249 12.26 -10.03 -16.82
C THR A 249 11.17 -9.37 -16.00
N VAL A 250 10.40 -8.46 -16.62
CA VAL A 250 9.24 -7.83 -15.98
C VAL A 250 8.10 -8.85 -15.92
N GLU A 251 7.68 -9.22 -14.71
CA GLU A 251 6.57 -10.15 -14.46
C GLU A 251 5.26 -9.39 -14.16
N GLY A 252 5.35 -8.19 -13.61
CA GLY A 252 4.20 -7.35 -13.25
C GLY A 252 4.50 -5.87 -13.40
N TRP A 253 3.49 -5.09 -13.81
CA TRP A 253 3.58 -3.66 -14.07
C TRP A 253 2.25 -2.99 -13.75
N ASP A 254 2.28 -1.68 -13.45
CA ASP A 254 1.12 -0.87 -13.04
C ASP A 254 0.42 -1.45 -11.79
N LEU A 255 1.22 -1.99 -10.89
CA LEU A 255 0.78 -2.51 -9.61
C LEU A 255 0.52 -1.35 -8.64
N HIS A 256 -0.32 -1.56 -7.64
CA HIS A 256 -0.72 -0.52 -6.68
C HIS A 256 -0.25 -0.91 -5.26
N PRO A 257 1.06 -0.87 -4.97
CA PRO A 257 1.58 -1.24 -3.66
C PRO A 257 0.99 -0.33 -2.58
N GLY A 258 0.57 -0.93 -1.47
CA GLY A 258 -0.15 -0.25 -0.40
C GLY A 258 -1.62 0.07 -0.73
N GLY A 259 -2.14 -0.40 -1.86
CA GLY A 259 -3.57 -0.45 -2.16
C GLY A 259 -4.27 -1.66 -1.51
N GLY A 260 -5.58 -1.74 -1.72
CA GLY A 260 -6.38 -2.91 -1.35
C GLY A 260 -6.18 -4.10 -2.30
N PRO A 261 -6.53 -5.31 -1.86
CA PRO A 261 -6.41 -6.52 -2.68
C PRO A 261 -7.41 -6.55 -3.85
N LEU A 262 -7.06 -7.32 -4.87
CA LEU A 262 -7.84 -7.52 -6.10
C LEU A 262 -8.60 -8.87 -6.09
N PRO A 263 -9.64 -9.04 -6.94
CA PRO A 263 -10.45 -10.25 -6.98
C PRO A 263 -9.68 -11.55 -7.21
N ASP A 264 -8.60 -11.50 -7.97
CA ASP A 264 -7.79 -12.66 -8.37
C ASP A 264 -6.54 -12.87 -7.48
N ASP A 265 -6.38 -12.06 -6.43
CA ASP A 265 -5.24 -12.17 -5.50
C ASP A 265 -5.27 -13.50 -4.74
N THR A 266 -4.09 -14.09 -4.59
CA THR A 266 -3.84 -15.26 -3.73
C THR A 266 -4.06 -14.92 -2.25
N PRO A 267 -4.27 -15.93 -1.37
CA PRO A 267 -4.37 -15.69 0.07
C PRO A 267 -3.17 -14.91 0.64
N GLU A 268 -1.96 -15.15 0.12
CA GLU A 268 -0.75 -14.46 0.52
C GLU A 268 -0.73 -12.99 0.09
N GLU A 269 -1.18 -12.69 -1.14
CA GLU A 269 -1.30 -11.33 -1.66
C GLU A 269 -2.35 -10.53 -0.91
N VAL A 270 -3.49 -11.14 -0.58
CA VAL A 270 -4.53 -10.51 0.26
C VAL A 270 -3.98 -10.14 1.63
N LEU A 271 -3.25 -11.05 2.28
CA LEU A 271 -2.62 -10.76 3.56
C LEU A 271 -1.56 -9.66 3.45
N ALA A 272 -0.75 -9.66 2.39
CA ALA A 272 0.25 -8.62 2.15
C ALA A 272 -0.41 -7.24 1.94
N SER A 273 -1.47 -7.16 1.12
CA SER A 273 -2.24 -5.95 0.89
C SER A 273 -2.88 -5.44 2.18
N TYR A 274 -3.40 -6.33 3.03
CA TYR A 274 -3.86 -5.95 4.36
C TYR A 274 -2.71 -5.37 5.20
N LEU A 275 -1.61 -6.10 5.37
CA LEU A 275 -0.51 -5.68 6.26
C LEU A 275 0.18 -4.38 5.84
N TYR A 276 0.25 -4.09 4.54
CA TYR A 276 0.98 -2.94 4.01
C TYR A 276 0.09 -1.88 3.37
N ARG A 277 -1.24 -1.94 3.58
CA ARG A 277 -2.16 -0.86 3.16
C ARG A 277 -1.63 0.50 3.60
N HIS A 278 -1.67 1.50 2.72
CA HIS A 278 -1.13 2.83 2.94
C HIS A 278 0.40 2.89 3.20
N HIS A 279 1.13 1.77 3.04
CA HIS A 279 2.57 1.63 3.29
C HIS A 279 3.30 0.98 2.09
N ALA A 280 3.24 1.64 0.93
CA ALA A 280 3.77 1.10 -0.34
C ALA A 280 5.26 0.70 -0.29
N VAL A 281 6.09 1.49 0.41
CA VAL A 281 7.52 1.19 0.57
C VAL A 281 7.74 -0.08 1.38
N ALA A 282 6.93 -0.30 2.43
CA ALA A 282 6.97 -1.52 3.22
C ALA A 282 6.55 -2.73 2.39
N TYR A 283 5.52 -2.58 1.53
CA TYR A 283 5.11 -3.62 0.58
C TYR A 283 6.27 -4.01 -0.36
N ALA A 284 6.93 -3.02 -0.97
CA ALA A 284 8.05 -3.24 -1.88
C ALA A 284 9.24 -3.94 -1.18
N CYS A 285 9.58 -3.51 0.03
CA CYS A 285 10.61 -4.16 0.86
C CYS A 285 10.23 -5.60 1.20
N ALA A 286 8.99 -5.85 1.62
CA ALA A 286 8.52 -7.18 1.99
C ALA A 286 8.53 -8.14 0.81
N PHE A 287 8.11 -7.66 -0.38
CA PHE A 287 8.18 -8.45 -1.61
C PHE A 287 9.61 -8.90 -1.92
N ALA A 288 10.57 -7.97 -1.84
CA ALA A 288 11.98 -8.24 -2.09
C ALA A 288 12.71 -8.93 -0.91
N GLY A 289 12.01 -9.28 0.18
CA GLY A 289 12.62 -9.92 1.36
C GLY A 289 13.55 -9.02 2.17
N LEU A 290 13.48 -7.71 1.98
CA LEU A 290 14.30 -6.71 2.67
C LEU A 290 13.79 -6.47 4.09
N ARG A 291 14.72 -6.23 5.00
CA ARG A 291 14.45 -5.99 6.42
C ARG A 291 15.20 -4.74 6.92
N PRO A 292 14.90 -3.54 6.36
CA PRO A 292 15.44 -2.29 6.88
C PRO A 292 15.06 -2.11 8.35
N THR A 293 15.97 -1.54 9.14
CA THR A 293 15.77 -1.27 10.58
C THR A 293 15.33 0.17 10.86
N SER A 294 15.27 1.01 9.82
CA SER A 294 14.79 2.39 9.88
C SER A 294 14.38 2.86 8.47
N ALA A 295 13.75 4.03 8.37
CA ALA A 295 13.47 4.71 7.10
C ALA A 295 14.71 5.25 6.36
N ARG A 296 15.91 5.19 6.97
CA ARG A 296 17.13 5.84 6.44
C ARG A 296 17.44 5.48 4.99
N ALA A 297 17.22 4.23 4.61
CA ALA A 297 17.47 3.75 3.25
C ALA A 297 16.57 4.40 2.19
N VAL A 298 15.50 5.09 2.63
CA VAL A 298 14.48 5.73 1.80
C VAL A 298 14.53 7.25 1.96
N THR A 299 14.63 7.74 3.19
CA THR A 299 14.59 9.18 3.51
C THR A 299 15.97 9.81 3.67
N GLY A 300 17.04 9.01 3.64
CA GLY A 300 18.41 9.45 3.84
C GLY A 300 18.84 9.57 5.33
N PRO A 301 20.15 9.77 5.57
CA PRO A 301 21.22 9.74 4.56
C PRO A 301 21.50 8.31 4.05
N ALA A 302 21.72 8.16 2.73
CA ALA A 302 22.07 6.88 2.12
C ALA A 302 23.50 6.42 2.48
N ASP A 303 23.86 5.15 2.20
CA ASP A 303 25.26 4.69 2.34
C ASP A 303 26.16 5.38 1.33
N THR A 304 25.70 5.46 0.08
CA THR A 304 26.39 6.12 -1.02
C THR A 304 25.39 6.89 -1.86
N TRP A 305 25.70 8.15 -2.15
CA TRP A 305 24.99 8.91 -3.18
C TRP A 305 25.71 8.76 -4.51
N VAL A 306 24.94 8.54 -5.58
CA VAL A 306 25.44 8.32 -6.92
C VAL A 306 24.70 9.17 -7.94
N ARG A 307 25.40 9.51 -9.02
CA ARG A 307 24.82 10.05 -10.24
C ARG A 307 24.52 8.88 -11.15
N LEU A 308 23.24 8.68 -11.44
CA LEU A 308 22.77 7.71 -12.42
C LEU A 308 23.16 8.19 -13.83
N PRO A 309 23.57 7.27 -14.73
CA PRO A 309 23.73 7.63 -16.13
C PRO A 309 22.37 8.01 -16.74
N ASP A 310 22.41 8.68 -17.90
CA ASP A 310 21.21 8.89 -18.72
C ASP A 310 20.78 7.55 -19.30
N LEU A 311 20.00 6.79 -18.52
CA LEU A 311 19.47 5.50 -18.90
C LEU A 311 18.20 5.73 -19.73
N ASP A 312 18.20 5.29 -20.99
CA ASP A 312 16.95 5.20 -21.74
C ASP A 312 15.96 4.33 -20.95
N TYR A 313 14.73 4.83 -20.83
CA TYR A 313 13.63 4.20 -20.12
C TYR A 313 13.46 2.73 -20.49
N TRP A 314 13.71 2.36 -21.75
CA TRP A 314 13.50 1.01 -22.29
C TRP A 314 14.78 0.26 -22.66
N GLU A 315 15.94 0.91 -22.78
CA GLU A 315 17.14 0.20 -23.25
C GLU A 315 17.78 -0.63 -22.13
N HIS A 316 17.86 -1.94 -22.42
CA HIS A 316 18.47 -2.99 -21.62
C HIS A 316 19.98 -3.06 -21.90
#